data_AF-A0A7X9QFY1-F1
#
_entry.id   AF-A0A7X9QFY1-F1
#
_cell.length_a   1.000
_cell.length_b   1.000
_cell.length_c   1.000
_cell.angle_alpha   90.00
_cell.angle_beta   90.00
_cell.angle_gamma   90.00
#
_symmetry.space_group_name_H-M   'P 1'
#
loop_
_entity.id
_entity.type
_entity.pdbx_description
1 polymer ?
#
loop_
_entity_poly.entity_id
_entity_poly.type
_entity_poly.pdbx_seq_one_letter_code
_entity_poly.pdbx_strand_id
1 'polypeptide(L)'
;MANDQNLIPINQRTKSEQREIQTKGGIASGKARREQANLKKAFQTLLESEVNNEQMRELLISLGYTPTNAMALALVVLQKALNGDMKAFQEIQSLIDKE
;
A
#
# COMPACT_ATOMS: atom_id res chain seq x y z
N MET A 1 18.22 25.87 -14.96
CA MET A 1 17.36 24.98 -14.14
C MET A 1 17.39 25.47 -12.69
N ALA A 2 16.34 25.22 -11.91
CA ALA A 2 16.34 25.55 -10.48
C ALA A 2 17.26 24.59 -9.70
N ASN A 3 18.03 25.12 -8.74
CA ASN A 3 18.96 24.43 -7.86
C ASN A 3 19.03 25.16 -6.51
N ASP A 4 19.61 24.54 -5.48
CA ASP A 4 19.62 25.13 -4.12
C ASP A 4 20.31 26.49 -4.04
N GLN A 5 21.19 26.79 -5.00
CA GLN A 5 21.93 28.06 -5.11
C GLN A 5 21.10 29.18 -5.77
N ASN A 6 19.92 28.89 -6.33
CA ASN A 6 19.07 29.86 -7.02
C ASN A 6 17.59 29.87 -6.57
N LEU A 7 17.26 29.17 -5.49
CA LEU A 7 15.92 29.21 -4.88
C LEU A 7 15.78 30.40 -3.92
N ILE A 8 14.66 31.11 -4.01
CA ILE A 8 14.29 32.13 -3.02
C ILE A 8 13.56 31.47 -1.84
N PRO A 9 14.08 31.59 -0.60
CA PRO A 9 13.45 31.08 0.61
C PRO A 9 12.03 31.59 0.80
N ILE A 10 11.13 30.76 1.34
CA ILE A 10 9.71 31.10 1.53
C ILE A 10 9.52 32.37 2.37
N ASN A 11 10.33 32.56 3.42
CA ASN A 11 10.26 33.72 4.32
C ASN A 11 10.70 35.03 3.65
N GLN A 12 11.40 34.97 2.52
CA GLN A 12 11.82 36.13 1.73
C GLN A 12 10.81 36.47 0.62
N ARG A 13 9.71 35.72 0.49
CA ARG A 13 8.64 35.96 -0.49
C ARG A 13 7.51 36.79 0.08
N THR A 14 6.76 37.45 -0.79
CA THR A 14 5.54 38.17 -0.39
C THR A 14 4.47 37.22 0.14
N LYS A 15 3.54 37.73 0.96
CA LYS A 15 2.42 36.93 1.48
C LYS A 15 1.56 36.31 0.36
N SER A 16 1.41 37.02 -0.77
CA SER A 16 0.65 36.54 -1.92
C SER A 16 1.32 35.32 -2.56
N GLU A 17 2.63 35.39 -2.82
CA GLU A 17 3.40 34.27 -3.38
C GLU A 17 3.42 33.07 -2.44
N GLN A 18 3.60 33.30 -1.13
CA GLN A 18 3.55 32.23 -0.13
C GLN A 18 2.19 31.52 -0.16
N ARG A 19 1.08 32.27 -0.24
CA ARG A 19 -0.27 31.70 -0.33
C ARG A 19 -0.46 30.89 -1.60
N GLU A 20 0.05 31.35 -2.73
CA GLU A 20 -0.05 30.62 -4.00
C GLU A 20 0.75 29.31 -3.95
N ILE A 21 1.98 29.35 -3.43
CA ILE A 21 2.83 28.16 -3.24
C ILE A 21 2.15 27.15 -2.31
N GLN A 22 1.65 27.60 -1.16
CA GLN A 22 0.94 26.75 -0.20
C GLN A 22 -0.32 26.13 -0.81
N THR A 23 -1.08 26.90 -1.60
CA THR A 23 -2.27 26.41 -2.29
C THR A 23 -1.91 25.32 -3.29
N LYS A 24 -0.88 25.54 -4.13
CA LYS A 24 -0.37 24.53 -5.06
C LYS A 24 0.09 23.27 -4.34
N GLY A 25 0.83 23.41 -3.25
CA GLY A 25 1.27 22.31 -2.40
C GLY A 25 0.10 21.53 -1.79
N GLY A 26 -0.90 22.22 -1.25
CA GLY A 26 -2.09 21.61 -0.68
C GLY A 26 -2.93 20.85 -1.70
N ILE A 27 -3.08 21.39 -2.91
CA ILE A 27 -3.78 20.71 -4.02
C ILE A 27 -3.02 19.44 -4.44
N ALA A 28 -1.72 19.55 -4.64
CA ALA A 28 -0.88 18.41 -5.04
C ALA A 28 -0.88 17.30 -3.97
N SER A 29 -0.69 17.67 -2.70
CA SER A 29 -0.76 16.74 -1.56
C SER A 29 -2.15 16.10 -1.43
N GLY A 30 -3.22 16.90 -1.60
CA GLY A 30 -4.59 16.39 -1.61
C GLY A 30 -4.85 15.39 -2.72
N LYS A 31 -4.31 15.65 -3.93
CA LYS A 31 -4.38 14.72 -5.06
C LYS A 31 -3.67 13.40 -4.74
N ALA A 32 -2.41 13.46 -4.28
CA ALA A 32 -1.64 12.28 -3.92
C ALA A 32 -2.33 11.44 -2.82
N ARG A 33 -2.87 12.08 -1.77
CA ARG A 33 -3.62 11.38 -0.72
C ARG A 33 -4.88 10.67 -1.26
N ARG A 34 -5.61 11.30 -2.19
CA ARG A 34 -6.79 10.69 -2.83
C ARG A 34 -6.40 9.51 -3.72
N GLU A 35 -5.32 9.63 -4.48
CA GLU A 35 -4.79 8.53 -5.29
C GLU A 35 -4.40 7.34 -4.42
N GLN A 36 -3.69 7.57 -3.31
CA GLN A 36 -3.34 6.52 -2.35
C GLN A 36 -4.59 5.86 -1.72
N ALA A 37 -5.59 6.66 -1.34
CA ALA A 37 -6.84 6.13 -0.79
C ALA A 37 -7.61 5.28 -1.82
N ASN A 38 -7.68 5.73 -3.07
CA ASN A 38 -8.32 4.98 -4.16
C ASN A 38 -7.58 3.68 -4.46
N LEU A 39 -6.24 3.71 -4.46
CA LEU A 39 -5.41 2.52 -4.62
C LEU A 39 -5.67 1.51 -3.50
N LYS A 40 -5.73 1.97 -2.24
CA LYS A 40 -6.07 1.11 -1.09
C LYS A 40 -7.41 0.41 -1.28
N LYS A 41 -8.44 1.15 -1.72
CA LYS A 41 -9.77 0.56 -2.01
C LYS A 41 -9.71 -0.48 -3.13
N ALA A 42 -9.02 -0.17 -4.23
CA ALA A 42 -8.86 -1.11 -5.33
C ALA A 42 -8.16 -2.41 -4.89
N PHE A 43 -7.10 -2.29 -4.08
CA PHE A 43 -6.43 -3.45 -3.49
C PHE A 43 -7.34 -4.26 -2.58
N GLN A 44 -8.17 -3.62 -1.73
CA GLN A 44 -9.14 -4.32 -0.90
C GLN A 44 -10.12 -5.14 -1.75
N THR A 45 -10.67 -4.55 -2.81
CA THR A 45 -11.55 -5.27 -3.75
C THR A 45 -10.85 -6.46 -4.40
N LEU A 46 -9.59 -6.32 -4.82
CA LEU A 46 -8.81 -7.42 -5.38
C LEU A 46 -8.52 -8.52 -4.36
N LEU A 47 -8.27 -8.18 -3.10
CA LEU A 47 -8.01 -9.14 -2.03
C LEU A 47 -9.26 -9.93 -1.65
N GLU A 48 -10.42 -9.28 -1.67
CA GLU A 48 -11.73 -9.90 -1.39
C GLU A 48 -12.25 -10.76 -2.55
N SER A 49 -11.83 -10.48 -3.79
CA SER A 49 -12.27 -11.26 -4.94
C SER A 49 -11.74 -12.69 -4.92
N GLU A 50 -12.46 -13.58 -5.59
CA GLU A 50 -12.08 -14.98 -5.74
C GLU A 50 -10.73 -15.12 -6.47
N VAL A 51 -9.96 -16.14 -6.10
CA VAL A 51 -8.67 -16.44 -6.72
C VAL A 51 -8.89 -17.06 -8.12
N ASN A 52 -8.27 -16.47 -9.14
CA ASN A 52 -8.39 -16.95 -10.51
C ASN A 52 -7.61 -18.24 -10.79
N ASN A 53 -6.64 -18.59 -9.94
CA ASN A 53 -5.86 -19.82 -10.10
C ASN A 53 -6.68 -21.01 -9.58
N GLU A 54 -7.10 -21.89 -10.50
CA GLU A 54 -7.99 -23.03 -10.19
C GLU A 54 -7.38 -24.01 -9.18
N GLN A 55 -6.09 -24.33 -9.30
CA GLN A 55 -5.41 -25.23 -8.35
C GLN A 55 -5.39 -24.64 -6.93
N MET A 56 -5.09 -23.35 -6.80
CA MET A 56 -5.09 -22.66 -5.52
C MET A 56 -6.50 -22.57 -4.94
N ARG A 57 -7.50 -22.32 -5.79
CA ARG A 57 -8.91 -22.30 -5.41
C ARG A 57 -9.35 -23.64 -4.83
N GLU A 58 -9.08 -24.74 -5.53
CA GLU A 58 -9.39 -26.10 -5.08
C GLU A 58 -8.68 -26.44 -3.77
N LEU A 59 -7.39 -26.10 -3.65
CA LEU A 59 -6.63 -26.27 -2.42
C LEU A 59 -7.30 -25.55 -1.24
N LEU A 60 -7.63 -24.27 -1.40
CA LEU A 60 -8.29 -23.49 -0.34
C LEU A 60 -9.64 -24.10 0.07
N ILE A 61 -10.46 -24.52 -0.90
CA ILE A 61 -11.74 -25.18 -0.63
C ILE A 61 -11.52 -26.50 0.11
N SER A 62 -10.55 -27.32 -0.30
CA SER A 62 -10.23 -28.60 0.36
C SER A 62 -9.75 -28.43 1.81
N LEU A 63 -9.13 -27.30 2.12
CA LEU A 63 -8.70 -26.92 3.47
C LEU A 63 -9.84 -26.29 4.30
N GLY A 64 -11.01 -26.06 3.71
CA GLY A 64 -12.17 -25.45 4.35
C GLY A 64 -12.14 -23.92 4.41
N TYR A 65 -11.33 -23.28 3.57
CA TYR A 65 -11.24 -21.82 3.49
C TYR A 65 -12.01 -21.23 2.30
N THR A 66 -12.44 -19.98 2.45
CA THR A 66 -12.98 -19.20 1.33
C THR A 66 -11.86 -18.92 0.31
N PRO A 67 -12.06 -19.20 -0.99
CA PRO A 67 -11.00 -19.10 -1.99
C PRO A 67 -10.74 -17.65 -2.48
N THR A 68 -10.45 -16.74 -1.56
CA THR A 68 -10.13 -15.33 -1.89
C THR A 68 -8.65 -15.14 -2.18
N ASN A 69 -8.30 -14.08 -2.90
CA ASN A 69 -6.89 -13.70 -3.13
C ASN A 69 -6.13 -13.42 -1.83
N ALA A 70 -6.80 -12.84 -0.83
CA ALA A 70 -6.22 -12.63 0.50
C ALA A 70 -5.80 -13.95 1.16
N MET A 71 -6.66 -14.96 1.11
CA MET A 71 -6.38 -16.26 1.71
C MET A 71 -5.29 -17.00 0.94
N ALA A 72 -5.32 -16.95 -0.39
CA ALA A 72 -4.26 -17.50 -1.24
C ALA A 72 -2.89 -16.88 -0.90
N LEU A 73 -2.83 -15.55 -0.74
CA LEU A 73 -1.61 -14.86 -0.35
C LEU A 73 -1.13 -15.32 1.03
N ALA A 74 -2.01 -15.36 2.03
CA ALA A 74 -1.68 -15.80 3.38
C ALA A 74 -1.08 -17.22 3.39
N LEU A 75 -1.67 -18.15 2.63
CA LEU A 75 -1.17 -19.52 2.51
C LEU A 75 0.25 -19.56 1.91
N VAL A 76 0.51 -18.76 0.87
CA VAL A 76 1.86 -18.67 0.25
C VAL A 76 2.89 -18.09 1.21
N VAL A 77 2.55 -17.04 1.97
CA VAL A 77 3.48 -16.47 2.96
C VAL A 77 3.76 -17.48 4.08
N LEU A 78 2.74 -18.18 4.56
CA LEU A 78 2.89 -19.25 5.55
C LEU A 78 3.81 -20.36 5.03
N GLN A 79 3.59 -20.83 3.80
CA GLN A 79 4.44 -21.86 3.19
C GLN A 79 5.90 -21.40 3.07
N LYS A 80 6.16 -20.16 2.67
CA LYS A 80 7.52 -19.60 2.62
C LYS A 80 8.17 -19.54 3.99
N ALA A 81 7.44 -19.09 5.00
CA ALA A 81 7.91 -19.03 6.37
C ALA A 81 8.26 -20.43 6.91
N LEU A 82 7.40 -21.43 6.67
CA LEU A 82 7.64 -22.83 7.04
C LEU A 82 8.85 -23.42 6.31
N ASN A 83 9.14 -22.98 5.09
CA ASN A 83 10.31 -23.40 4.30
C ASN A 83 11.60 -22.64 4.68
N GLY A 84 11.60 -21.86 5.77
CA GLY A 84 12.80 -21.22 6.31
C GLY A 84 13.07 -19.80 5.81
N ASP A 85 12.13 -19.17 5.09
CA ASP A 85 12.21 -17.74 4.77
C ASP A 85 11.84 -16.91 6.01
N MET A 86 12.84 -16.65 6.86
CA MET A 86 12.66 -15.90 8.12
C MET A 86 12.11 -14.48 7.91
N LYS A 87 12.28 -13.88 6.73
CA LYS A 87 11.74 -12.55 6.44
C LYS A 87 10.22 -12.59 6.30
N ALA A 88 9.69 -13.60 5.60
CA ALA A 88 8.25 -13.84 5.50
C ALA A 88 7.63 -14.09 6.89
N PHE A 89 8.32 -14.82 7.76
CA PHE A 89 7.90 -15.05 9.15
C PHE A 89 7.84 -13.75 9.96
N GLN A 90 8.87 -12.91 9.89
CA GLN A 90 8.90 -11.61 10.58
C GLN A 90 7.78 -10.68 10.10
N GLU A 91 7.49 -10.67 8.80
CA GLU A 91 6.38 -9.88 8.25
C GLU A 91 5.03 -10.38 8.76
N ILE A 92 4.78 -11.70 8.81
CA ILE A 92 3.58 -12.29 9.42
C ILE A 92 3.45 -11.89 10.89
N GLN A 93 4.53 -12.06 11.66
CA GLN A 93 4.53 -11.74 13.08
C GLN A 93 4.18 -10.26 13.31
N SER A 94 4.77 -9.35 12.51
CA SER A 94 4.47 -7.91 12.60
C SER A 94 3.03 -7.55 12.24
N LEU A 95 2.32 -8.40 11.48
CA LEU A 95 0.91 -8.23 11.14
C LEU A 95 -0.01 -8.74 12.26
N ILE A 96 0.41 -9.80 12.97
CA ILE A 96 -0.34 -10.39 14.09
C ILE A 96 -0.16 -9.56 15.37
N ASP A 97 1.06 -9.12 15.67
CA ASP A 97 1.40 -8.41 16.92
C ASP A 97 0.97 -6.93 16.92
N LYS A 98 0.25 -6.47 15.87
CA LYS A 98 -0.19 -5.07 15.70
C LYS A 98 -1.61 -4.78 16.24
N GLU A 99 -2.11 -5.61 17.15
CA GLU A 99 -3.30 -5.29 17.95
C GLU A 99 -3.06 -4.17 18.97
#